data_AF-A0A954HJM9-F1
#
_entry.id   AF-A0A954HJM9-F1
#
_cell.length_a   1.000
_cell.length_b   1.000
_cell.length_c   1.000
_cell.angle_alpha   90.00
_cell.angle_beta   90.00
_cell.angle_gamma   90.00
#
_symmetry.space_group_name_H-M   'P 1'
#
loop_
_entity.id
_entity.type
_entity.pdbx_description
1 polymer ?
#
loop_
_entity_poly.entity_id
_entity_poly.type
_entity_poly.pdbx_seq_one_letter_code
_entity_poly.pdbx_strand_id
1 'polypeptide(L)'
;MNLQVVYCNHQTADLSIRERLAFSSEEELARAYDELRDRFPNSEHVVISTCNRVELYSAQEDPEDAPSHQQLAQFFSEFHRVPLNDFFNDLLEQSGPAAVRHLFEVASSVDSMVLGETQIVSQVKTAYETATKTEANGPLTNAL
;
A
#
# COMPACT_ATOMS: atom_id res chain seq x y z
N MET A 1 -5.25 11.61 -13.17
CA MET A 1 -4.42 10.54 -12.59
C MET A 1 -3.71 11.09 -11.37
N ASN A 2 -4.28 10.82 -10.20
CA ASN A 2 -3.66 11.12 -8.92
C ASN A 2 -3.29 9.78 -8.30
N LEU A 3 -1.98 9.52 -8.23
CA LEU A 3 -1.43 8.38 -7.51
C LEU A 3 -0.95 8.85 -6.15
N GLN A 4 -1.21 8.07 -5.12
CA GLN A 4 -0.61 8.26 -3.81
C GLN A 4 -0.21 6.91 -3.22
N VAL A 5 0.69 6.96 -2.26
CA VAL A 5 1.09 5.82 -1.46
C VAL A 5 1.08 6.23 0.00
N VAL A 6 0.44 5.40 0.82
CA VAL A 6 0.56 5.47 2.27
C VAL A 6 1.32 4.22 2.72
N TYR A 7 2.43 4.42 3.45
CA TYR A 7 3.36 3.33 3.72
C TYR A 7 4.06 3.45 5.06
N CYS A 8 4.50 2.31 5.58
CA CYS A 8 5.52 2.22 6.61
C CYS A 8 6.53 1.13 6.23
N ASN A 9 7.78 1.32 6.62
CA ASN A 9 8.89 0.42 6.30
C ASN A 9 9.89 0.34 7.46
N HIS A 10 10.90 -0.50 7.33
CA HIS A 10 11.92 -0.73 8.36
C HIS A 10 12.70 0.52 8.81
N GLN A 11 12.67 1.63 8.06
CA GLN A 11 13.31 2.90 8.43
C GLN A 11 12.37 3.83 9.21
N THR A 12 11.07 3.66 9.04
CA THR A 12 10.02 4.57 9.54
C THR A 12 9.23 3.98 10.69
N ALA A 13 9.10 2.65 10.76
CA ALA A 13 8.34 1.95 11.77
C ALA A 13 9.10 0.77 12.37
N ASP A 14 8.93 0.58 13.68
CA ASP A 14 9.43 -0.59 14.40
C ASP A 14 8.82 -1.89 13.84
N LEU A 15 9.55 -3.00 14.03
CA LEU A 15 9.11 -4.32 13.57
C LEU A 15 7.71 -4.68 14.11
N SER A 16 7.43 -4.39 15.38
CA SER A 16 6.16 -4.71 16.02
C SER A 16 4.96 -3.99 15.38
N ILE A 17 5.15 -2.76 14.91
CA ILE A 17 4.11 -2.03 14.18
C ILE A 17 3.90 -2.64 12.80
N ARG A 18 4.99 -2.91 12.08
CA ARG A 18 4.91 -3.49 10.73
C ARG A 18 4.27 -4.87 10.72
N GLU A 19 4.58 -5.72 11.69
CA GLU A 19 3.94 -7.04 11.83
C GLU A 19 2.44 -6.91 12.12
N ARG A 20 2.02 -5.91 12.90
CA ARG A 20 0.61 -5.66 13.20
C ARG A 20 -0.17 -5.10 12.01
N LEU A 21 0.50 -4.42 11.08
CA LEU A 21 -0.10 -3.85 9.87
C LEU A 21 0.08 -4.72 8.62
N ALA A 22 0.77 -5.86 8.73
CA ALA A 22 1.05 -6.73 7.60
C ALA A 22 -0.19 -7.56 7.22
N PHE A 23 -0.48 -7.61 5.92
CA PHE A 23 -1.42 -8.58 5.35
C PHE A 23 -0.70 -9.91 5.18
N SER A 24 -1.15 -10.94 5.91
CA SER A 24 -0.42 -12.19 6.12
C SER A 24 -0.92 -13.33 5.22
N SER A 25 -2.06 -13.18 4.54
CA SER A 25 -2.61 -14.17 3.61
C SER A 25 -3.34 -13.53 2.42
N GLU A 26 -3.50 -14.29 1.32
CA GLU A 26 -4.28 -13.87 0.17
C GLU A 26 -5.76 -13.60 0.54
N GLU A 27 -6.33 -14.39 1.45
CA GLU A 27 -7.71 -14.19 1.93
C GLU A 27 -7.88 -12.92 2.76
N GLU A 28 -6.87 -12.57 3.56
CA GLU A 28 -6.84 -11.30 4.28
C GLU A 28 -6.73 -10.13 3.32
N LEU A 29 -5.84 -10.24 2.33
CA LEU A 29 -5.66 -9.21 1.32
C LEU A 29 -6.92 -9.03 0.44
N ALA A 30 -7.64 -10.11 0.11
CA ALA A 30 -8.91 -10.03 -0.61
C ALA A 30 -9.97 -9.26 0.20
N ARG A 31 -10.12 -9.56 1.49
CA ARG A 31 -11.03 -8.81 2.39
C ARG A 31 -10.64 -7.33 2.51
N ALA A 32 -9.34 -7.04 2.55
CA ALA A 32 -8.84 -5.67 2.57
C ALA A 32 -9.26 -4.91 1.32
N TYR A 33 -9.14 -5.54 0.13
CA TYR A 33 -9.58 -4.92 -1.12
C TYR A 33 -11.10 -4.73 -1.21
N ASP A 34 -11.91 -5.68 -0.73
CA ASP A 34 -13.36 -5.51 -0.66
C ASP A 34 -13.73 -4.31 0.21
N GLU A 35 -13.13 -4.20 1.39
CA GLU A 35 -13.40 -3.09 2.33
C GLU A 35 -12.89 -1.74 1.79
N LEU A 36 -11.75 -1.71 1.12
CA LEU A 36 -11.25 -0.51 0.45
C LEU A 36 -12.19 -0.07 -0.67
N ARG A 37 -12.71 -1.01 -1.48
CA ARG A 37 -13.67 -0.72 -2.54
C ARG A 37 -14.98 -0.16 -2.00
N ASP A 38 -15.46 -0.69 -0.88
CA ASP A 38 -16.67 -0.20 -0.22
C ASP A 38 -16.49 1.22 0.33
N ARG A 39 -15.30 1.54 0.87
CA ARG A 39 -14.98 2.86 1.43
C ARG A 39 -14.66 3.90 0.35
N PHE A 40 -13.95 3.51 -0.70
CA PHE A 40 -13.40 4.39 -1.73
C PHE A 40 -13.71 3.84 -3.13
N PRO A 41 -15.00 3.81 -3.54
CA PRO A 41 -15.43 3.12 -4.76
C PRO A 41 -14.88 3.72 -6.07
N ASN A 42 -14.39 4.96 -6.03
CA ASN A 42 -13.80 5.66 -7.17
C ASN A 42 -12.27 5.55 -7.21
N SER A 43 -11.68 4.72 -6.35
CA SER A 43 -10.23 4.53 -6.24
C SER A 43 -9.84 3.09 -6.58
N GLU A 44 -8.72 2.96 -7.28
CA GLU A 44 -8.00 1.71 -7.49
C GLU A 44 -6.96 1.54 -6.39
N HIS A 45 -6.74 0.31 -5.94
CA HIS A 45 -5.84 0.01 -4.82
C HIS A 45 -4.87 -1.13 -5.12
N VAL A 46 -3.61 -0.96 -4.71
CA VAL A 46 -2.59 -2.01 -4.75
C VAL A 46 -1.83 -2.01 -3.43
N VAL A 47 -1.76 -3.16 -2.77
CA VAL A 47 -1.05 -3.34 -1.51
C VAL A 47 0.25 -4.12 -1.73
N ILE A 48 1.34 -3.60 -1.20
CA ILE A 48 2.62 -4.31 -1.06
C ILE A 48 2.83 -4.60 0.42
N SER A 49 2.72 -5.87 0.80
CA SER A 49 2.90 -6.32 2.19
C SER A 49 4.04 -7.33 2.26
N THR A 50 5.05 -7.03 3.06
CA THR A 50 6.25 -7.86 3.25
C THR A 50 6.69 -7.80 4.70
N CYS A 51 7.71 -8.57 5.07
CA CYS A 51 8.32 -8.46 6.40
C CYS A 51 9.02 -7.10 6.66
N ASN A 52 9.28 -6.28 5.63
CA ASN A 52 10.07 -5.05 5.73
C ASN A 52 9.27 -3.77 5.43
N ARG A 53 8.08 -3.90 4.82
CA ARG A 53 7.23 -2.78 4.43
C ARG A 53 5.78 -3.20 4.27
N VAL A 54 4.90 -2.25 4.56
CA VAL A 54 3.47 -2.28 4.24
C VAL A 54 3.18 -0.99 3.50
N GLU A 55 2.75 -1.09 2.25
CA GLU A 55 2.45 0.04 1.39
C GLU A 55 1.09 -0.15 0.73
N LEU A 56 0.25 0.88 0.76
CA LEU A 56 -1.03 0.94 0.05
C LEU A 56 -0.97 2.07 -0.97
N TYR A 57 -0.91 1.68 -2.24
CA TYR A 57 -1.06 2.59 -3.37
C TYR A 57 -2.53 2.79 -3.67
N SER A 58 -2.92 4.03 -3.89
CA SER A 58 -4.28 4.40 -4.32
C SER A 58 -4.19 5.30 -5.55
N ALA A 59 -5.01 5.02 -6.56
CA ALA A 59 -5.08 5.82 -7.78
C ALA A 59 -6.53 6.13 -8.16
N GLN A 60 -6.77 7.36 -8.59
CA GLN A 60 -8.10 7.86 -8.93
C GLN A 60 -8.05 8.85 -10.10
N GLU A 61 -9.16 8.92 -10.85
CA GLU A 61 -9.30 9.85 -11.97
C GLU A 61 -9.38 11.29 -11.48
N ASP A 62 -10.32 11.57 -10.57
CA ASP A 62 -10.55 12.87 -9.95
C ASP A 62 -9.73 13.02 -8.66
N PRO A 63 -8.97 14.12 -8.47
CA PRO A 63 -8.29 14.39 -7.21
C PRO A 63 -9.21 14.49 -5.99
N GLU A 64 -10.48 14.88 -6.16
CA GLU A 64 -11.43 15.01 -5.04
C GLU A 64 -11.85 13.65 -4.45
N ASP A 65 -11.74 12.57 -5.23
CA ASP A 65 -12.01 11.20 -4.80
C ASP A 65 -10.83 10.58 -4.01
N ALA A 66 -9.70 11.29 -3.89
CA ALA A 66 -8.52 10.79 -3.22
C ALA A 66 -8.79 10.57 -1.72
N PRO A 67 -8.59 9.34 -1.19
CA PRO A 67 -8.71 9.13 0.24
C PRO A 67 -7.60 9.89 0.97
N SER A 68 -7.96 10.67 1.99
CA SER A 68 -6.95 11.36 2.79
C SER A 68 -6.06 10.36 3.55
N HIS A 69 -4.84 10.80 3.91
CA HIS A 69 -3.94 10.05 4.79
C HIS A 69 -4.65 9.53 6.06
N GLN A 70 -5.48 10.37 6.69
CA GLN A 70 -6.23 9.99 7.88
C GLN A 70 -7.27 8.88 7.61
N GLN A 71 -7.95 8.92 6.46
CA GLN A 71 -8.91 7.88 6.09
C GLN A 71 -8.22 6.54 5.82
N LEU A 72 -7.05 6.55 5.17
CA LEU A 72 -6.26 5.33 4.95
C LEU A 72 -5.66 4.79 6.26
N ALA A 73 -5.17 5.66 7.14
CA ALA A 73 -4.71 5.24 8.46
C ALA A 73 -5.86 4.66 9.31
N GLN A 74 -7.05 5.24 9.22
CA GLN A 74 -8.25 4.70 9.89
C GLN A 74 -8.63 3.32 9.35
N PHE A 75 -8.52 3.11 8.04
CA PHE A 75 -8.70 1.78 7.43
C PHE A 75 -7.74 0.75 8.03
N PHE A 76 -6.43 1.05 8.09
CA PHE A 76 -5.45 0.16 8.73
C PHE A 76 -5.78 -0.13 10.20
N SER A 77 -6.21 0.91 10.94
CA SER A 77 -6.57 0.80 12.35
C SER A 77 -7.74 -0.16 12.55
N GLU A 78 -8.80 -0.01 11.76
CA GLU A 78 -10.04 -0.79 11.87
C GLU A 78 -9.85 -2.22 11.37
N PHE A 79 -9.18 -2.38 10.22
CA PHE A 79 -8.94 -3.67 9.59
C PHE A 79 -8.05 -4.57 10.48
N HIS A 80 -6.90 -4.07 10.93
CA HIS A 80 -5.96 -4.82 11.76
C HIS A 80 -6.26 -4.76 13.27
N ARG A 81 -7.25 -3.96 13.68
CA ARG A 81 -7.60 -3.74 15.10
C ARG A 81 -6.42 -3.20 15.93
N VAL A 82 -5.70 -2.27 15.33
CA VAL A 82 -4.55 -1.58 15.92
C VAL A 82 -4.98 -0.16 16.25
N PRO A 83 -4.82 0.36 17.49
CA PRO A 83 -5.14 1.75 17.80
C PRO A 83 -4.40 2.71 16.87
N LEU A 84 -5.12 3.66 16.26
CA LEU A 84 -4.56 4.62 15.30
C LEU A 84 -3.31 5.34 15.86
N ASN A 85 -3.36 5.73 17.13
CA ASN A 85 -2.27 6.43 17.80
C ASN A 85 -0.98 5.62 17.92
N ASP A 86 -1.03 4.29 17.77
CA ASP A 86 0.15 3.42 17.87
C ASP A 86 1.07 3.56 16.65
N PHE A 87 0.55 3.96 15.48
CA PHE A 87 1.30 3.92 14.21
C PHE A 87 1.09 5.14 13.30
N PHE A 88 0.14 6.03 13.60
CA PHE A 88 -0.20 7.15 12.72
C PHE A 88 1.02 8.00 12.31
N ASN A 89 1.95 8.24 13.23
CA ASN A 89 3.14 9.04 12.96
C ASN A 89 4.22 8.30 12.16
N ASP A 90 4.17 6.96 12.16
CA ASP A 90 5.13 6.11 11.43
C ASP A 90 4.64 5.80 10.01
N LEU A 91 3.37 6.08 9.73
CA LEU A 91 2.73 5.93 8.44
C LEU A 91 2.96 7.21 7.63
N LEU A 92 3.77 7.12 6.58
CA LEU A 92 4.09 8.25 5.71
C LEU A 92 3.19 8.26 4.47
N GLU A 93 3.11 9.42 3.82
CA GLU A 93 2.38 9.62 2.57
C GLU A 93 3.26 10.28 1.51
N GLN A 94 3.15 9.81 0.28
CA GLN A 94 3.65 10.50 -0.91
C GLN A 94 2.59 10.52 -2.00
N SER A 95 2.60 11.55 -2.85
CA SER A 95 1.63 11.72 -3.93
C SER A 95 2.27 12.15 -5.25
N GLY A 96 1.55 11.89 -6.34
CA GLY A 96 1.94 12.22 -7.71
C GLY A 96 3.32 11.66 -8.08
N PRO A 97 4.24 12.48 -8.64
CA PRO A 97 5.56 12.03 -9.04
C PRO A 97 6.41 11.44 -7.90
N ALA A 98 6.17 11.82 -6.64
CA ALA A 98 6.90 11.26 -5.51
C ALA A 98 6.50 9.80 -5.28
N ALA A 99 5.19 9.51 -5.29
CA ALA A 99 4.67 8.14 -5.16
C ALA A 99 5.18 7.22 -6.27
N VAL A 100 5.23 7.72 -7.51
CA VAL A 100 5.80 6.98 -8.65
C VAL A 100 7.29 6.69 -8.41
N ARG A 101 8.07 7.70 -8.02
CA ARG A 101 9.50 7.51 -7.73
C ARG A 101 9.72 6.48 -6.63
N HIS A 102 8.95 6.56 -5.54
CA HIS A 102 9.01 5.61 -4.44
C HIS A 102 8.73 4.18 -4.91
N LEU A 103 7.69 3.96 -5.73
CA LEU A 103 7.42 2.65 -6.33
C LEU A 103 8.61 2.10 -7.13
N PHE A 104 9.26 2.95 -7.94
CA PHE A 104 10.45 2.54 -8.68
C PHE A 104 11.66 2.27 -7.78
N GLU A 105 11.84 3.02 -6.69
CA GLU A 105 12.90 2.78 -5.68
C GLU A 105 12.68 1.45 -4.94
N VAL A 106 11.42 1.13 -4.63
CA VAL A 106 11.02 -0.17 -4.06
C VAL A 106 11.27 -1.28 -5.08
N ALA A 107 10.73 -1.18 -6.30
CA ALA A 107 10.87 -2.20 -7.32
C ALA A 107 12.34 -2.44 -7.72
N SER A 108 13.16 -1.39 -7.75
CA SER A 108 14.60 -1.50 -8.05
C SER A 108 15.44 -2.03 -6.89
N SER A 109 14.83 -2.30 -5.72
CA SER A 109 15.50 -2.78 -4.52
C SER A 109 16.58 -1.82 -3.97
N VAL A 110 16.49 -0.53 -4.34
CA VAL A 110 17.41 0.52 -3.87
C VAL A 110 17.14 0.84 -2.39
N ASP A 111 15.90 0.66 -1.94
CA ASP A 111 15.45 0.83 -0.54
C ASP A 111 15.33 -0.52 0.22
N SER A 112 16.01 -1.58 -0.22
CA SER A 112 16.01 -2.85 0.52
C SER A 112 17.06 -2.87 1.63
N MET A 113 16.73 -3.52 2.76
CA MET A 113 17.66 -3.85 3.84
C MET A 113 18.85 -4.69 3.33
N VAL A 114 18.64 -5.41 2.22
CA VAL A 114 19.69 -6.08 1.44
C VAL A 114 19.62 -5.56 0.01
N LEU A 115 20.57 -4.68 -0.35
CA LEU A 115 20.75 -4.16 -1.70
C LEU A 115 20.75 -5.30 -2.74
N GLY A 116 19.79 -5.26 -3.67
CA GLY A 116 19.71 -6.22 -4.78
C GLY A 116 18.90 -7.49 -4.49
N GLU A 117 18.06 -7.50 -3.46
CA GLU A 117 17.07 -8.57 -3.28
C GLU A 117 16.16 -8.67 -4.51
N THR A 118 16.33 -9.75 -5.27
CA THR A 118 15.60 -10.04 -6.52
C THR A 118 14.12 -10.36 -6.28
N GLN A 119 13.72 -10.48 -5.00
CA GLN A 119 12.38 -10.86 -4.60
C GLN A 119 11.40 -9.68 -4.58
N ILE A 120 11.85 -8.42 -4.44
CA ILE A 120 10.93 -7.28 -4.38
C ILE A 120 10.20 -7.08 -5.71
N VAL A 121 10.88 -7.20 -6.86
CA VAL A 121 10.22 -7.16 -8.18
C VAL A 121 9.15 -8.25 -8.29
N SER A 122 9.46 -9.46 -7.83
CA SER A 122 8.50 -10.57 -7.83
C SER A 122 7.31 -10.28 -6.90
N GLN A 123 7.53 -9.65 -5.75
CA GLN A 123 6.48 -9.27 -4.80
C GLN A 123 5.59 -8.15 -5.34
N VAL A 124 6.15 -7.13 -6.00
CA VAL A 124 5.39 -6.10 -6.72
C VAL A 124 4.52 -6.74 -7.79
N LYS A 125 5.09 -7.67 -8.56
CA LYS A 125 4.33 -8.41 -9.58
C LYS A 125 3.21 -9.23 -8.95
N THR A 126 3.46 -9.96 -7.86
CA THR A 126 2.43 -10.73 -7.16
C THR A 126 1.34 -9.85 -6.56
N ALA A 127 1.70 -8.68 -6.02
CA ALA A 127 0.75 -7.69 -5.53
C ALA A 127 -0.18 -7.21 -6.64
N TYR A 128 0.38 -6.86 -7.80
CA TYR A 128 -0.38 -6.48 -8.99
C TYR A 128 -1.29 -7.61 -9.48
N GLU A 129 -0.78 -8.85 -9.58
CA GLU A 129 -1.58 -10.01 -9.99
C GLU A 129 -2.73 -10.28 -9.02
N THR A 130 -2.53 -10.05 -7.72
CA THR A 130 -3.56 -10.23 -6.68
C THR A 130 -4.62 -9.13 -6.75
N ALA A 131 -4.21 -7.87 -6.95
CA ALA A 131 -5.14 -6.76 -7.17
C ALA A 131 -5.98 -6.97 -8.44
N THR A 132 -5.37 -7.52 -9.49
CA THR A 132 -6.07 -7.89 -10.74
C THR A 132 -7.12 -8.96 -10.51
N LYS A 133 -6.77 -10.04 -9.79
CA LYS A 133 -7.71 -11.14 -9.50
C LYS A 133 -8.91 -10.71 -8.65
N THR A 134 -8.72 -9.69 -7.83
CA THR A 134 -9.76 -9.16 -6.93
C THR A 134 -10.53 -8.01 -7.54
N GLU A 135 -10.22 -7.58 -8.77
CA GLU A 135 -10.79 -6.38 -9.43
C GLU A 135 -10.55 -5.10 -8.61
N ALA A 136 -9.45 -5.05 -7.86
CA ALA A 136 -9.06 -3.91 -7.03
C ALA A 136 -8.22 -2.88 -7.78
N ASN A 137 -7.57 -3.29 -8.88
CA ASN A 137 -6.81 -2.41 -9.77
C ASN A 137 -7.61 -2.08 -11.04
N GLY A 138 -7.11 -1.14 -11.83
CA GLY A 138 -7.77 -0.66 -13.05
C GLY A 138 -6.80 0.05 -13.99
N PRO A 139 -7.30 0.79 -15.00
CA PRO A 139 -6.47 1.39 -16.04
C PRO A 139 -5.35 2.28 -15.52
N LEU A 140 -5.53 2.94 -14.37
CA LEU A 140 -4.54 3.87 -13.82
C LEU A 140 -3.37 3.12 -13.20
N THR A 141 -3.65 2.16 -12.33
CA THR A 141 -2.63 1.32 -11.68
C THR A 141 -1.96 0.35 -12.66
N ASN A 142 -2.65 -0.06 -13.73
CA ASN A 142 -2.08 -0.88 -14.81
C ASN A 142 -1.05 -0.13 -15.67
N ALA A 143 -1.07 1.21 -15.66
CA ALA A 143 -0.14 2.03 -16.43
C ALA A 143 1.20 2.29 -15.72
N LEU A 144 1.32 1.86 -14.46
CA LEU A 144 2.53 1.97 -13.63
C LEU A 144 3.44 0.76 -13.84
#